data_AF-A0A8H4TBI1-F1
#
_entry.id   AF-A0A8H4TBI1-F1
#
_cell.length_a   1.000
_cell.length_b   1.000
_cell.length_c   1.000
_cell.angle_alpha   90.00
_cell.angle_beta   90.00
_cell.angle_gamma   90.00
#
_symmetry.space_group_name_H-M   'P 1'
#
loop_
_entity.id
_entity.type
_entity.pdbx_description
1 polymer ?
#
loop_
_entity_poly.entity_id
_entity_poly.type
_entity_poly.pdbx_seq_one_letter_code
_entity_poly.pdbx_strand_id
1 'polypeptide(L)'
;MGMTLPGSSSNPADSKVKQLECLAAGEAIKTLLKEDIRPSDILTRQAFENAMILVNITGGSTNAVLHLIAIADSVGIKLTIDDFQAVSDRTPYLADLKPSGKYVFNDLYQVGGTPSLIKFLIKEGLIDGTGITVTGKTLAENVKDVPDFPEDQKIIRPLSNPIKNTGHIQILRGSLAP
;
A
#
# COMPACT_ATOMS: atom_id res chain seq x y z
N MET A 1 -2.27 4.58 1.11
CA MET A 1 -3.43 5.47 1.28
C MET A 1 -3.59 5.99 2.70
N GLY A 2 -3.65 5.14 3.74
CA GLY A 2 -3.82 5.61 5.12
C GLY A 2 -5.26 5.56 5.63
N MET A 3 -6.16 4.88 4.92
CA MET A 3 -7.58 4.72 5.28
C MET A 3 -7.89 3.57 6.25
N THR A 4 -6.87 2.82 6.67
CA THR A 4 -7.01 1.70 7.62
C THR A 4 -5.92 1.77 8.68
N LEU A 5 -6.19 1.17 9.84
CA LEU A 5 -5.19 1.07 10.90
C LEU A 5 -3.98 0.25 10.43
N PRO A 6 -2.75 0.58 10.88
CA PRO A 6 -1.56 -0.20 10.57
C PRO A 6 -1.76 -1.70 10.86
N GLY A 7 -1.39 -2.55 9.89
CA GLY A 7 -1.52 -4.00 10.00
C GLY A 7 -2.88 -4.55 9.56
N SER A 8 -3.90 -3.72 9.39
CA SER A 8 -5.27 -4.15 9.02
C SER A 8 -5.31 -5.06 7.78
N SER A 9 -4.52 -4.74 6.76
CA SER A 9 -4.42 -5.51 5.51
C SER A 9 -3.70 -6.85 5.64
N SER A 10 -2.87 -7.04 6.65
CA SER A 10 -2.04 -8.25 6.83
C SER A 10 -2.48 -9.13 8.00
N ASN A 11 -3.20 -8.58 8.98
CA ASN A 11 -3.70 -9.33 10.13
C ASN A 11 -4.60 -10.49 9.68
N PRO A 12 -4.29 -11.76 10.04
CA PRO A 12 -5.13 -12.90 9.69
C PRO A 12 -6.54 -12.75 10.25
N ALA A 13 -7.54 -13.21 9.50
CA ALA A 13 -8.95 -12.97 9.82
C ALA A 13 -9.35 -13.50 11.21
N ASP A 14 -9.01 -14.75 11.51
CA ASP A 14 -9.28 -15.40 12.80
C ASP A 14 -8.08 -15.29 13.74
N SER A 15 -7.73 -14.05 14.10
CA SER A 15 -6.60 -13.78 14.99
C SER A 15 -6.97 -12.80 16.10
N LYS A 16 -6.27 -12.91 17.24
CA LYS A 16 -6.46 -11.97 18.35
C LYS A 16 -6.13 -10.54 17.95
N VAL A 17 -5.13 -10.35 17.09
CA VAL A 17 -4.74 -9.01 16.62
C VAL A 17 -5.85 -8.36 15.79
N LYS A 18 -6.57 -9.13 14.96
CA LYS A 18 -7.74 -8.61 14.23
C LYS A 18 -8.88 -8.18 15.18
N GLN A 19 -9.12 -8.94 16.25
CA GLN A 19 -10.10 -8.54 17.28
C GLN A 19 -9.69 -7.25 18.00
N LEU A 20 -8.41 -7.10 18.35
CA LEU A 20 -7.89 -5.90 18.98
C LEU A 20 -7.96 -4.68 18.05
N GLU A 21 -7.70 -4.87 16.76
CA GLU A 21 -7.87 -3.83 15.74
C GLU A 21 -9.31 -3.32 15.66
N CYS A 22 -10.30 -4.21 15.71
CA CYS A 22 -11.72 -3.82 15.74
C CYS A 22 -12.05 -2.93 16.95
N LEU A 23 -11.47 -3.22 18.12
CA LEU A 23 -11.63 -2.39 19.31
C LEU A 23 -10.91 -1.03 19.16
N ALA A 24 -9.72 -1.03 18.57
CA ALA A 24 -8.93 0.19 18.34
C ALA A 24 -9.57 1.15 17.32
N ALA A 25 -10.42 0.65 16.42
CA ALA A 25 -11.12 1.48 15.45
C ALA A 25 -11.98 2.57 16.10
N GLY A 26 -12.57 2.30 17.28
CA GLY A 26 -13.37 3.29 18.01
C GLY A 26 -12.55 4.52 18.45
N GLU A 27 -11.37 4.30 19.03
CA GLU A 27 -10.48 5.40 19.43
C GLU A 27 -9.90 6.15 18.21
N ALA A 28 -9.65 5.45 17.10
CA ALA A 28 -9.23 6.08 15.86
C ALA A 28 -10.32 7.02 15.33
N ILE A 29 -11.57 6.55 15.22
CA ILE A 29 -12.70 7.38 14.78
C ILE A 29 -12.90 8.60 15.69
N LYS A 30 -12.82 8.41 17.02
CA LYS A 30 -12.89 9.51 17.98
C LYS A 30 -11.80 10.55 17.75
N THR A 31 -10.57 10.12 17.47
CA THR A 31 -9.46 11.02 17.12
C THR A 31 -9.77 11.80 15.85
N LEU A 32 -10.25 11.12 14.79
CA LEU A 32 -10.62 11.78 13.53
C LEU A 32 -11.73 12.80 13.71
N LEU A 33 -12.75 12.50 14.52
CA LEU A 33 -13.83 13.44 14.84
C LEU A 33 -13.35 14.65 15.65
N LYS A 34 -12.46 14.43 16.62
CA LYS A 34 -11.92 15.49 17.47
C LYS A 34 -11.03 16.47 16.69
N GLU A 35 -10.24 15.95 15.75
CA GLU A 35 -9.29 16.71 14.96
C GLU A 35 -9.86 17.14 13.59
N ASP A 36 -11.15 16.84 13.31
CA ASP A 36 -11.84 17.07 12.02
C ASP A 36 -11.06 16.56 10.80
N ILE A 37 -10.43 15.39 10.92
CA ILE A 37 -9.69 14.75 9.83
C ILE A 37 -10.67 13.95 8.98
N ARG A 38 -10.82 14.35 7.73
CA ARG A 38 -11.80 13.82 6.79
C ARG A 38 -11.13 12.91 5.75
N PRO A 39 -11.89 12.06 5.04
CA PRO A 39 -11.34 11.26 3.95
C PRO A 39 -10.59 12.09 2.89
N SER A 40 -11.04 13.31 2.59
CA SER A 40 -10.36 14.22 1.66
C SER A 40 -8.98 14.68 2.11
N ASP A 41 -8.72 14.68 3.42
CA ASP A 41 -7.42 15.07 3.98
C ASP A 41 -6.41 13.91 3.90
N ILE A 42 -6.92 12.67 3.92
CA ILE A 42 -6.12 11.44 3.83
C ILE A 42 -5.91 11.02 2.37
N LEU A 43 -6.97 11.04 1.55
CA LEU A 43 -6.99 10.58 0.16
C LEU A 43 -6.50 11.65 -0.81
N THR A 44 -5.26 12.07 -0.61
CA THR A 44 -4.58 13.03 -1.49
C THR A 44 -4.01 12.36 -2.74
N ARG A 45 -3.62 13.16 -3.76
CA ARG A 45 -2.92 12.63 -4.94
C ARG A 45 -1.68 11.82 -4.57
N GLN A 46 -0.94 12.25 -3.55
CA GLN A 46 0.22 11.51 -3.03
C GLN A 46 -0.18 10.17 -2.40
N ALA A 47 -1.32 10.10 -1.72
CA ALA A 47 -1.82 8.86 -1.13
C ALA A 47 -2.19 7.81 -2.19
N PHE A 48 -2.73 8.24 -3.33
CA PHE A 48 -2.98 7.39 -4.50
C PHE A 48 -1.68 6.96 -5.18
N GLU A 49 -0.70 7.86 -5.31
CA GLU A 49 0.63 7.53 -5.83
C GLU A 49 1.27 6.41 -5.03
N ASN A 50 1.29 6.55 -3.70
CA ASN A 50 1.78 5.52 -2.78
C ASN A 50 1.01 4.19 -2.93
N ALA A 51 -0.30 4.25 -3.21
CA ALA A 51 -1.12 3.05 -3.41
C ALA A 51 -0.75 2.32 -4.70
N MET A 52 -0.57 3.04 -5.81
CA MET A 52 -0.14 2.47 -7.09
C MET A 52 1.25 1.83 -6.98
N ILE A 53 2.18 2.49 -6.27
CA ILE A 53 3.52 1.95 -6.00
C ILE A 53 3.41 0.64 -5.22
N LEU A 54 2.61 0.62 -4.14
CA LEU A 54 2.42 -0.59 -3.34
C LEU A 54 1.79 -1.74 -4.15
N VAL A 55 0.83 -1.45 -5.03
CA VAL A 55 0.25 -2.43 -5.96
C VAL A 55 1.32 -3.03 -6.87
N ASN A 56 2.21 -2.21 -7.44
CA ASN A 56 3.29 -2.71 -8.29
C ASN A 56 4.33 -3.53 -7.51
N ILE A 57 4.76 -3.05 -6.34
CA ILE A 57 5.70 -3.74 -5.45
C ILE A 57 5.20 -5.14 -5.10
N THR A 58 3.89 -5.26 -4.83
CA THR A 58 3.28 -6.50 -4.35
C THR A 58 2.77 -7.43 -5.46
N GLY A 59 2.79 -7.02 -6.73
CA GLY A 59 2.19 -7.81 -7.79
C GLY A 59 0.64 -7.83 -7.73
N GLY A 60 0.02 -6.75 -7.25
CA GLY A 60 -1.41 -6.67 -7.01
C GLY A 60 -2.28 -6.75 -8.27
N SER A 61 -3.54 -7.17 -8.13
CA SER A 61 -4.45 -7.39 -9.25
C SER A 61 -4.64 -6.17 -10.17
N THR A 62 -4.83 -6.41 -11.47
CA THR A 62 -5.24 -5.40 -12.45
C THR A 62 -6.56 -4.69 -12.08
N ASN A 63 -7.44 -5.33 -11.29
CA ASN A 63 -8.65 -4.69 -10.77
C ASN A 63 -8.36 -3.48 -9.86
N ALA A 64 -7.15 -3.38 -9.29
CA ALA A 64 -6.75 -2.20 -8.52
C ALA A 64 -6.77 -0.92 -9.36
N VAL A 65 -6.53 -1.00 -10.68
CA VAL A 65 -6.63 0.15 -11.59
C VAL A 65 -8.05 0.72 -11.57
N LEU A 66 -9.05 -0.15 -11.75
CA LEU A 66 -10.46 0.24 -11.76
C LEU A 66 -10.89 0.85 -10.41
N HIS A 67 -10.54 0.18 -9.30
CA HIS A 67 -10.96 0.61 -7.98
C HIS A 67 -10.30 1.91 -7.54
N LEU A 68 -8.99 2.07 -7.75
CA LEU A 68 -8.29 3.29 -7.35
C LEU A 68 -8.75 4.51 -8.17
N ILE A 69 -9.04 4.35 -9.47
CA ILE A 69 -9.62 5.43 -10.27
C ILE A 69 -11.00 5.82 -9.72
N ALA A 70 -11.87 4.84 -9.43
CA ALA A 70 -13.19 5.11 -8.86
C ALA A 70 -13.12 5.78 -7.47
N ILE A 71 -12.19 5.34 -6.61
CA ILE A 71 -11.99 5.95 -5.29
C ILE A 71 -11.45 7.38 -5.44
N ALA A 72 -10.51 7.62 -6.35
CA ALA A 72 -9.97 8.95 -6.63
C ALA A 72 -11.06 9.92 -7.10
N ASP A 73 -11.91 9.49 -8.03
CA ASP A 73 -13.06 10.25 -8.52
C ASP A 73 -14.03 10.63 -7.38
N SER A 74 -14.29 9.70 -6.45
CA SER A 74 -15.20 9.92 -5.30
C SER A 74 -14.74 11.02 -4.34
N VAL A 75 -13.46 11.40 -4.37
CA VAL A 75 -12.88 12.49 -3.56
C VAL A 75 -12.36 13.65 -4.42
N GLY A 76 -12.72 13.70 -5.70
CA GLY A 76 -12.35 14.78 -6.62
C GLY A 76 -10.89 14.79 -7.05
N ILE A 77 -10.18 13.66 -6.94
CA ILE A 77 -8.81 13.51 -7.41
C ILE A 77 -8.80 12.90 -8.82
N LYS A 78 -8.17 13.59 -9.76
CA LYS A 78 -7.94 13.04 -11.10
C LYS A 78 -6.85 11.95 -11.04
N LEU A 79 -7.22 10.74 -11.40
CA LEU A 79 -6.33 9.58 -11.57
C LEU A 79 -6.68 8.89 -12.90
N THR A 80 -5.67 8.58 -13.70
CA THR A 80 -5.82 8.06 -15.06
C THR A 80 -5.03 6.78 -15.24
N ILE A 81 -5.35 6.00 -16.27
CA ILE A 81 -4.56 4.81 -16.61
C ILE A 81 -3.11 5.17 -16.97
N ASP A 82 -2.86 6.35 -17.55
CA ASP A 82 -1.50 6.78 -17.88
C ASP A 82 -0.66 7.02 -16.61
N ASP A 83 -1.29 7.40 -15.50
CA ASP A 83 -0.62 7.46 -14.19
C ASP A 83 -0.14 6.08 -13.73
N PHE A 84 -0.94 5.02 -13.94
CA PHE A 84 -0.54 3.65 -13.62
C PHE A 84 0.64 3.18 -14.46
N GLN A 85 0.66 3.52 -15.75
CA GLN A 85 1.81 3.20 -16.60
C GLN A 85 3.07 3.90 -16.11
N ALA A 86 3.01 5.20 -15.83
CA ALA A 86 4.14 5.97 -15.33
C ALA A 86 4.69 5.42 -14.00
N VAL A 87 3.81 5.00 -13.09
CA VAL A 87 4.22 4.33 -11.85
C VAL A 87 4.81 2.94 -12.13
N SER A 88 4.22 2.18 -13.02
CA SER A 88 4.71 0.84 -13.40
C SER A 88 6.12 0.91 -14.00
N ASP A 89 6.39 1.86 -14.88
CA ASP A 89 7.69 1.99 -15.54
C ASP A 89 8.84 2.31 -14.57
N ARG A 90 8.55 3.00 -13.46
CA ARG A 90 9.56 3.43 -12.47
C ARG A 90 9.60 2.60 -11.18
N THR A 91 8.63 1.70 -10.97
CA THR A 91 8.51 0.92 -9.73
C THR A 91 8.81 -0.55 -10.00
N PRO A 92 9.81 -1.16 -9.35
CA PRO A 92 10.09 -2.58 -9.53
C PRO A 92 9.02 -3.47 -8.90
N TYR A 93 8.93 -4.71 -9.37
CA TYR A 93 8.13 -5.75 -8.73
C TYR A 93 9.03 -6.57 -7.79
N LEU A 94 8.74 -6.55 -6.48
CA LEU A 94 9.62 -7.10 -5.44
C LEU A 94 9.04 -8.30 -4.70
N ALA A 95 7.72 -8.38 -4.53
CA ALA A 95 7.12 -9.37 -3.64
C ALA A 95 6.86 -10.71 -4.36
N ASP A 96 7.46 -11.79 -3.87
CA ASP A 96 7.28 -13.16 -4.36
C ASP A 96 5.95 -13.76 -3.82
N LEU A 97 4.84 -13.08 -4.07
CA LEU A 97 3.50 -13.45 -3.61
C LEU A 97 2.66 -14.07 -4.73
N LYS A 98 1.83 -15.06 -4.39
CA LYS A 98 0.82 -15.62 -5.29
C LYS A 98 -0.13 -14.53 -5.79
N PRO A 99 -0.62 -14.62 -7.04
CA PRO A 99 -0.57 -15.79 -7.93
C PRO A 99 0.73 -15.96 -8.72
N SER A 100 1.56 -14.92 -8.84
CA SER A 100 2.78 -14.95 -9.67
C SER A 100 3.97 -15.59 -8.96
N GLY A 101 4.00 -15.48 -7.63
CA GLY A 101 5.08 -15.97 -6.78
C GLY A 101 4.70 -17.17 -5.91
N LYS A 102 5.52 -17.42 -4.89
CA LYS A 102 5.45 -18.62 -4.03
C LYS A 102 4.64 -18.42 -2.76
N TYR A 103 4.77 -17.26 -2.12
CA TYR A 103 4.28 -16.99 -0.78
C TYR A 103 2.84 -16.47 -0.78
N VAL A 104 2.17 -16.54 0.37
CA VAL A 104 0.84 -15.96 0.60
C VAL A 104 0.94 -14.78 1.57
N PHE A 105 -0.14 -14.00 1.67
CA PHE A 105 -0.15 -12.80 2.52
C PHE A 105 0.06 -13.11 4.01
N ASN A 106 -0.30 -14.32 4.47
CA ASN A 106 0.01 -14.78 5.82
C ASN A 106 1.53 -14.93 6.04
N ASP A 107 2.30 -15.35 5.03
CA ASP A 107 3.77 -15.41 5.16
C ASP A 107 4.36 -14.01 5.31
N LEU A 108 3.82 -13.03 4.57
CA LEU A 108 4.20 -11.62 4.74
C LEU A 108 3.89 -11.12 6.15
N TYR A 109 2.72 -11.48 6.71
CA TYR A 109 2.37 -11.17 8.09
C TYR A 109 3.38 -11.73 9.10
N GLN A 110 3.84 -12.97 8.93
CA GLN A 110 4.82 -13.59 9.84
C GLN A 110 6.17 -12.87 9.87
N VAL A 111 6.54 -12.17 8.79
CA VAL A 111 7.82 -11.44 8.70
C VAL A 111 7.69 -9.93 8.99
N GLY A 112 6.51 -9.46 9.42
CA GLY A 112 6.29 -8.05 9.81
C GLY A 112 5.08 -7.38 9.13
N GLY A 113 4.49 -8.03 8.13
CA GLY A 113 3.25 -7.61 7.50
C GLY A 113 3.39 -6.34 6.66
N THR A 114 2.24 -5.72 6.38
CA THR A 114 2.20 -4.45 5.64
C THR A 114 2.95 -3.31 6.34
N PRO A 115 2.95 -3.18 7.69
CA PRO A 115 3.72 -2.12 8.36
C PRO A 115 5.22 -2.15 8.06
N SER A 116 5.87 -3.31 8.13
CA SER A 116 7.31 -3.44 7.79
C SER A 116 7.56 -3.17 6.30
N LEU A 117 6.63 -3.56 5.42
CA LEU A 117 6.70 -3.23 3.99
C LEU A 117 6.67 -1.71 3.76
N ILE A 118 5.73 -1.01 4.38
CA ILE A 118 5.64 0.45 4.26
C ILE A 118 6.91 1.12 4.81
N LYS A 119 7.42 0.67 5.96
CA LYS A 119 8.67 1.19 6.52
C LYS A 119 9.84 1.02 5.56
N PHE A 120 9.99 -0.16 4.97
CA PHE A 120 10.99 -0.45 3.95
C PHE A 120 10.86 0.50 2.75
N LEU A 121 9.66 0.64 2.19
CA LEU A 121 9.44 1.50 1.02
C LEU A 121 9.69 2.99 1.28
N ILE A 122 9.40 3.48 2.50
CA ILE A 122 9.75 4.85 2.91
C ILE A 122 11.27 4.99 3.01
N LYS A 123 11.96 4.03 3.64
CA LYS A 123 13.43 4.04 3.80
C LYS A 123 14.16 4.04 2.45
N GLU A 124 13.64 3.30 1.48
CA GLU A 124 14.16 3.26 0.11
C GLU A 124 13.73 4.46 -0.76
N GLY A 125 12.93 5.40 -0.21
CA GLY A 125 12.46 6.58 -0.94
C GLY A 125 11.45 6.29 -2.05
N LEU A 126 10.80 5.12 -2.02
CA LEU A 126 9.80 4.73 -3.02
C LEU A 126 8.41 5.29 -2.73
N ILE A 127 8.03 5.46 -1.46
CA ILE A 127 6.75 6.07 -1.10
C ILE A 127 6.96 7.25 -0.16
N ASP A 128 6.06 8.23 -0.25
CA ASP A 128 6.07 9.41 0.61
C ASP A 128 5.38 9.09 1.94
N GLY A 129 6.10 9.24 3.04
CA GLY A 129 5.60 9.00 4.39
C GLY A 129 4.87 10.16 5.07
N THR A 130 4.78 11.33 4.43
CA THR A 130 4.31 12.58 5.07
C THR A 130 2.78 12.71 5.14
N GLY A 131 2.04 11.92 4.34
CA GLY A 131 0.58 11.97 4.33
C GLY A 131 -0.06 11.51 5.64
N ILE A 132 -1.09 12.23 6.10
CA ILE A 132 -1.87 11.88 7.28
C ILE A 132 -2.71 10.62 7.06
N THR A 133 -3.06 9.92 8.14
CA THR A 133 -3.78 8.65 8.10
C THR A 133 -4.92 8.62 9.13
N VAL A 134 -5.71 7.55 9.15
CA VAL A 134 -6.80 7.34 10.11
C VAL A 134 -6.36 7.30 11.58
N THR A 135 -5.05 7.22 11.87
CA THR A 135 -4.53 7.31 13.25
C THR A 135 -4.38 8.75 13.74
N GLY A 136 -4.58 9.75 12.88
CA GLY A 136 -4.22 11.14 13.14
C GLY A 136 -2.72 11.45 13.00
N LYS A 137 -1.90 10.44 12.69
CA LYS A 137 -0.46 10.57 12.44
C LYS A 137 -0.15 10.40 10.96
N THR A 138 1.03 10.84 10.55
CA THR A 138 1.59 10.58 9.22
C THR A 138 1.91 9.09 9.03
N LEU A 139 2.00 8.66 7.78
CA LEU A 139 2.36 7.29 7.43
C LEU A 139 3.73 6.89 8.00
N ALA A 140 4.72 7.80 7.96
CA ALA A 140 6.05 7.59 8.52
C ALA A 140 6.02 7.44 10.04
N GLU A 141 5.27 8.28 10.75
CA GLU A 141 5.14 8.19 12.22
C GLU A 141 4.52 6.86 12.65
N ASN A 142 3.53 6.35 11.89
CA ASN A 142 2.89 5.07 12.19
C ASN A 142 3.84 3.87 12.11
N VAL A 143 4.88 3.94 11.27
CA VAL A 143 5.79 2.81 11.03
C VAL A 143 7.18 3.00 11.62
N LYS A 144 7.44 4.13 12.29
CA LYS A 144 8.74 4.47 12.87
C LYS A 144 9.30 3.35 13.77
N ASP A 145 8.46 2.85 14.67
CA ASP A 145 8.84 1.86 15.69
C ASP A 145 8.53 0.41 15.28
N VAL A 146 8.03 0.21 14.06
CA VAL A 146 7.80 -1.13 13.51
C VAL A 146 9.15 -1.79 13.20
N PRO A 147 9.36 -3.08 13.51
CA PRO A 147 10.59 -3.78 13.14
C PRO A 147 10.85 -3.75 11.62
N ASP A 148 12.11 -3.64 11.23
CA ASP A 148 12.52 -3.90 9.85
C ASP A 148 12.26 -5.39 9.53
N PHE A 149 12.22 -5.74 8.24
CA PHE A 149 12.13 -7.14 7.84
C PHE A 149 13.32 -7.96 8.39
N PRO A 150 13.11 -9.23 8.79
CA PRO A 150 14.21 -10.15 9.06
C PRO A 150 15.18 -10.21 7.87
N GLU A 151 16.49 -10.19 8.10
CA GLU A 151 17.47 -10.13 7.01
C GLU A 151 17.41 -11.34 6.06
N ASP A 152 16.94 -12.49 6.56
CA ASP A 152 16.87 -13.75 5.84
C ASP A 152 15.51 -14.00 5.16
N GLN A 153 14.53 -13.10 5.29
CA GLN A 153 13.25 -13.24 4.61
C GLN A 153 13.41 -13.20 3.08
N LYS A 154 12.65 -14.03 2.38
CA LYS A 154 12.75 -14.21 0.91
C LYS A 154 11.55 -13.68 0.13
N ILE A 155 10.59 -13.08 0.83
CA ILE A 155 9.30 -12.65 0.30
C ILE A 155 9.45 -11.33 -0.45
N ILE A 156 10.07 -10.32 0.18
CA ILE A 156 10.33 -9.00 -0.43
C ILE A 156 11.78 -8.95 -0.90
N ARG A 157 11.98 -8.94 -2.21
CA ARG A 157 13.32 -8.82 -2.82
C ARG A 157 13.92 -7.42 -2.60
N PRO A 158 15.25 -7.29 -2.48
CA PRO A 158 15.91 -5.99 -2.47
C PRO A 158 15.81 -5.32 -3.85
N LEU A 159 15.95 -3.99 -3.89
CA LEU A 159 15.93 -3.21 -5.14
C LEU A 159 17.03 -3.60 -6.13
N SER A 160 18.15 -4.14 -5.64
CA SER A 160 19.26 -4.62 -6.46
C SER A 160 18.98 -5.94 -7.18
N ASN A 161 17.95 -6.69 -6.77
CA ASN A 161 17.60 -7.98 -7.36
C ASN A 161 16.07 -8.18 -7.40
N PRO A 162 15.33 -7.32 -8.13
CA PRO A 162 13.88 -7.39 -8.19
C PRO A 162 13.43 -8.60 -9.02
N ILE A 163 12.16 -9.00 -8.87
CA ILE A 163 11.55 -10.04 -9.74
C ILE A 163 11.43 -9.50 -11.17
N LYS A 164 11.05 -8.22 -11.29
CA LYS A 164 11.04 -7.47 -12.55
C LYS A 164 11.46 -6.02 -12.26
N ASN A 165 12.27 -5.44 -13.14
CA ASN A 165 12.78 -4.06 -12.99
C ASN A 165 11.67 -2.99 -13.08
N THR A 166 10.51 -3.35 -13.63
CA THR A 166 9.31 -2.52 -13.70
C THR A 166 8.11 -3.27 -13.15
N GLY A 167 6.99 -2.58 -12.98
CA GLY A 167 5.73 -3.13 -12.54
C GLY A 167 5.17 -4.13 -13.55
N HIS A 168 4.27 -4.98 -13.07
CA HIS A 168 3.63 -6.00 -13.91
C HIS A 168 2.43 -5.44 -14.69
N ILE A 169 1.78 -4.39 -14.18
CA ILE A 169 0.64 -3.73 -14.86
C ILE A 169 1.16 -3.00 -16.10
N GLN A 170 0.50 -3.19 -17.23
CA GLN A 170 0.81 -2.50 -18.49
C GLN A 170 -0.49 -1.99 -19.11
N ILE A 171 -0.46 -0.74 -19.56
CA ILE A 171 -1.55 -0.05 -20.24
C ILE A 171 -1.25 -0.12 -21.73
N LEU A 172 -2.18 -0.73 -22.47
CA LEU A 172 -2.08 -0.87 -23.91
C LEU A 172 -3.05 0.09 -24.58
N ARG A 173 -2.60 0.66 -25.70
CA ARG A 173 -3.41 1.49 -26.59
C ARG A 173 -3.25 1.02 -28.02
N GLY A 174 -4.15 1.45 -28.90
CA GLY A 174 -4.05 1.22 -30.33
C GLY A 174 -5.41 1.31 -31.01
N SER A 175 -5.49 0.95 -32.28
CA SER A 175 -6.75 0.99 -33.04
C SER A 175 -7.88 0.15 -32.43
N LEU A 176 -7.55 -0.91 -31.67
CA LEU A 176 -8.52 -1.77 -30.98
C LEU A 176 -8.85 -1.30 -29.55
N ALA A 177 -8.07 -0.39 -28.98
CA ALA A 177 -8.19 0.13 -27.62
C ALA A 177 -7.75 1.60 -27.61
N PRO A 178 -8.60 2.53 -28.09
CA PRO A 178 -8.26 3.95 -28.22
C PRO A 178 -8.04 4.63 -26.86
#